data_AF-A0A563VR10-F1
#
_entry.id   AF-A0A563VR10-F1
#
_cell.length_a   1.000
_cell.length_b   1.000
_cell.length_c   1.000
_cell.angle_alpha   90.00
_cell.angle_beta   90.00
_cell.angle_gamma   90.00
#
_symmetry.space_group_name_H-M   'P 1'
#
loop_
_entity.id
_entity.type
_entity.pdbx_description
1 polymer ?
#
loop_
_entity_poly.entity_id
_entity_poly.type
_entity_poly.pdbx_seq_one_letter_code
_entity_poly.pdbx_strand_id
1 'polypeptide(L)' 'MQEKAMTKVQLARLLDVDEKEVRRILDPRHGTKLLTIERALAALGKRIELQLVS' A
#
# COMPACT_ATOMS: atom_id res chain seq x y z
N MET A 1 -3.81 -2.82 -18.67
CA MET A 1 -3.26 -3.52 -17.49
C MET A 1 -4.42 -3.83 -16.54
N GLN A 2 -4.99 -5.04 -16.58
CA GLN A 2 -5.68 -5.55 -15.39
C GLN A 2 -4.58 -6.10 -14.49
N GLU A 3 -3.93 -5.22 -13.72
CA GLU A 3 -3.11 -5.68 -12.60
C GLU A 3 -4.00 -6.58 -11.74
N LYS A 4 -3.55 -7.81 -11.51
CA LYS A 4 -4.26 -8.85 -10.74
C LYS A 4 -5.04 -8.20 -9.61
N ALA A 5 -6.36 -8.45 -9.55
CA ALA A 5 -7.20 -8.02 -8.45
C ALA A 5 -6.78 -8.77 -7.18
N MET A 6 -5.67 -8.35 -6.58
CA MET A 6 -5.15 -8.88 -5.34
C MET A 6 -6.12 -8.48 -4.24
N THR A 7 -6.63 -9.45 -3.52
CA THR A 7 -7.55 -9.21 -2.42
C THR A 7 -6.81 -8.59 -1.23
N LYS A 8 -7.55 -7.88 -0.37
CA LYS A 8 -6.98 -7.29 0.86
C LYS A 8 -6.32 -8.34 1.76
N VAL A 9 -6.85 -9.57 1.77
CA VAL A 9 -6.29 -10.70 2.52
C VAL A 9 -4.95 -11.16 1.95
N GLN A 10 -4.82 -11.22 0.61
CA GLN A 10 -3.56 -11.54 -0.04
C GLN A 10 -2.50 -10.46 0.23
N LEU A 11 -2.90 -9.19 0.23
CA LEU A 11 -2.01 -8.08 0.58
C LEU A 11 -1.59 -8.14 2.06
N ALA A 12 -2.50 -8.48 2.98
CA ALA A 12 -2.18 -8.63 4.40
C ALA A 12 -1.12 -9.72 4.63
N ARG A 13 -1.29 -10.87 3.97
CA ARG A 13 -0.32 -11.98 4.01
C ARG A 13 1.02 -11.59 3.42
N LEU A 14 1.03 -10.86 2.31
CA LEU A 14 2.25 -10.41 1.66
C LEU A 14 3.04 -9.41 2.53
N LEU A 15 2.34 -8.56 3.27
CA LEU A 15 2.94 -7.54 4.13
C LEU A 15 3.21 -8.03 5.55
N ASP A 16 2.79 -9.25 5.89
CA ASP A 16 2.81 -9.81 7.25
C ASP A 16 2.13 -8.88 8.27
N VAL A 17 0.93 -8.41 7.92
CA VAL A 17 0.11 -7.53 8.77
C VAL A 17 -1.35 -7.97 8.79
N ASP A 18 -2.09 -7.48 9.77
CA ASP A 18 -3.53 -7.66 9.84
C ASP A 18 -4.26 -6.97 8.69
N GLU A 19 -5.37 -7.56 8.25
CA GLU A 19 -6.22 -6.98 7.19
C GLU A 19 -6.73 -5.57 7.56
N LYS A 20 -6.87 -5.28 8.86
CA LYS A 20 -7.25 -3.94 9.35
C LYS A 20 -6.18 -2.88 9.02
N GLU A 21 -4.90 -3.25 9.12
CA GLU A 21 -3.79 -2.37 8.74
C GLU A 21 -3.80 -2.16 7.23
N VAL A 22 -4.06 -3.21 6.43
CA VAL A 22 -4.21 -3.07 4.97
C VAL A 22 -5.33 -2.09 4.62
N ARG A 23 -6.49 -2.16 5.29
CA ARG A 23 -7.60 -1.21 5.05
C ARG A 23 -7.21 0.23 5.35
N ARG A 24 -6.40 0.47 6.39
CA ARG A 24 -5.88 1.79 6.76
C ARG A 24 -4.85 2.32 5.76
N ILE A 25 -3.93 1.45 5.33
CA ILE A 25 -2.90 1.79 4.32
C ILE A 25 -3.55 2.18 2.99
N LEU A 26 -4.63 1.50 2.61
CA LEU A 26 -5.37 1.78 1.37
C LEU A 26 -6.38 2.92 1.48
N ASP A 27 -6.62 3.47 2.67
CA ASP A 27 -7.52 4.60 2.88
C ASP A 27 -6.74 5.92 2.84
N PRO A 28 -6.88 6.75 1.77
CA PRO A 28 -6.16 8.03 1.67
C PRO A 28 -6.60 9.05 2.73
N ARG A 29 -7.76 8.86 3.37
CA ARG A 29 -8.27 9.73 4.44
C ARG A 29 -7.76 9.33 5.81
N HIS A 30 -7.16 8.14 5.92
CA HIS A 30 -6.50 7.72 7.14
C HIS A 30 -5.07 8.22 7.14
N GLY A 31 -4.64 8.82 8.26
CA GLY A 31 -3.26 9.30 8.45
C GLY A 31 -2.27 8.14 8.54
N THR A 32 -1.95 7.53 7.41
CA THR A 32 -0.94 6.47 7.30
C THR A 32 0.42 7.11 7.06
N LYS A 33 1.43 6.69 7.82
CA LYS A 33 2.81 7.17 7.66
C LYS A 33 3.32 6.81 6.25
N LEU A 34 4.03 7.74 5.60
CA LEU A 34 4.61 7.53 4.26
C LEU A 34 5.46 6.26 4.19
N LEU A 35 6.28 6.00 5.22
CA LEU A 35 7.12 4.79 5.34
C LEU A 35 6.29 3.49 5.26
N THR A 36 5.06 3.49 5.77
CA THR A 36 4.18 2.32 5.71
C THR A 36 3.68 2.10 4.28
N ILE A 37 3.32 3.18 3.58
CA ILE A 37 2.89 3.13 2.18
C ILE A 37 4.05 2.67 1.30
N GLU A 38 5.26 3.17 1.56
CA GLU A 38 6.47 2.78 0.83
C GLU A 38 6.77 1.29 0.99
N ARG A 39 6.76 0.75 2.22
CA ARG A 39 6.91 -0.69 2.46
C ARG A 39 5.83 -1.52 1.75
N ALA A 40 4.59 -1.04 1.78
CA ALA A 40 3.47 -1.72 1.13
C ALA A 40 3.66 -1.79 -0.39
N LEU A 41 4.11 -0.70 -1.00
CA LEU A 41 4.39 -0.65 -2.43
C LEU A 41 5.63 -1.46 -2.80
N ALA A 42 6.68 -1.45 -1.98
CA ALA A 42 7.89 -2.24 -2.20
C ALA A 42 7.60 -3.75 -2.25
N ALA A 43 6.72 -4.25 -1.38
CA ALA A 43 6.29 -5.65 -1.40
C ALA A 43 5.53 -6.02 -2.69
N LEU A 44 4.96 -5.03 -3.39
CA LEU A 44 4.29 -5.18 -4.67
C LEU A 44 5.21 -4.93 -5.88
N GLY A 45 6.51 -4.72 -5.64
CA GLY A 45 7.48 -4.35 -6.68
C GLY A 45 7.23 -2.95 -7.25
N LYS A 46 6.57 -2.07 -6.48
CA LYS A 46 6.27 -0.68 -6.83
C LYS A 46 7.10 0.28 -5.97
N ARG A 47 7.24 1.52 -6.42
CA ARG A 47 7.93 2.60 -5.69
C ARG A 47 7.10 3.87 -5.70
N ILE A 48 7.23 4.68 -4.65
CA ILE A 48 6.63 6.01 -4.58
C ILE A 48 7.58 6.99 -5.28
N GLU A 49 7.02 7.90 -6.06
CA GLU A 49 7.71 9.09 -6.56
C GLU A 49 6.93 10.33 -6.11
N LEU A 50 7.63 11.32 -5.56
CA LEU A 50 7.08 12.61 -5.20
C LEU A 50 7.69 13.65 -6.14
N GLN A 51 6.84 14.39 -6.84
CA GLN A 51 7.25 15.46 -7.73
C GLN A 51 6.61 16.77 -7.26
N LEU A 52 7.45 17.79 -7.08
CA LEU A 52 6.98 19.16 -6.95
C LEU A 52 6.71 19.71 -8.35
N VAL A 53 5.50 20.23 -8.55
CA VAL A 53 5.10 20.95 -9.76
C VAL A 53 4.80 22.39 -9.38
N SER A 54 5.28 23.33 -10.20
CA SER A 54 5.10 24.78 -10.05
C SER A 54 4.05 25.31 -11.01
#